data_AF-A0A5J6HQF0-F1
#
_entry.id   AF-A0A5J6HQF0-F1
#
_cell.length_a   1.000
_cell.length_b   1.000
_cell.length_c   1.000
_cell.angle_alpha   90.00
_cell.angle_beta   90.00
_cell.angle_gamma   90.00
#
_symmetry.space_group_name_H-M   'P 1'
#
loop_
_entity.id
_entity.type
_entity.pdbx_description
1 polymer ?
#
loop_
_entity_poly.entity_id
_entity_poly.type
_entity_poly.pdbx_seq_one_letter_code
_entity_poly.pdbx_strand_id
1 'polypeptide(L)'
;MIKDPDASWEGPFPYDALAPAGVTPWTTHADMRDVSFELLARHLMTPVTQQAWDELRVVRRRMLVDLLLYDVDLDAELPVAAAEIDRRLAVETASPGHADEATPQERPGHPLPEATARLLDDLIRFDV
;
A
#
# COMPACT_ATOMS: atom_id res chain seq x y z
N MET A 1 -9.41 0.06 -2.29
CA MET A 1 -7.98 -0.17 -2.03
C MET A 1 -7.50 0.69 -0.87
N ILE A 2 -6.73 0.10 0.03
CA ILE A 2 -6.14 0.74 1.21
C ILE A 2 -4.62 0.69 1.03
N LYS A 3 -3.91 1.76 1.39
CA LYS A 3 -2.44 1.77 1.38
C LYS A 3 -1.91 0.95 2.54
N ASP A 4 -0.81 0.26 2.30
CA ASP A 4 -0.06 -0.35 3.38
C ASP A 4 0.40 0.73 4.39
N PRO A 5 -0.02 0.65 5.68
CA PRO A 5 0.35 1.63 6.69
C PRO A 5 1.84 1.57 7.07
N ASP A 6 2.50 0.44 6.85
CA ASP A 6 3.90 0.21 7.18
C ASP A 6 4.83 0.50 5.98
N ALA A 7 4.26 0.74 4.79
CA ALA A 7 5.03 1.09 3.61
C ALA A 7 5.55 2.53 3.69
N SER A 8 6.87 2.68 3.76
CA SER A 8 7.52 3.98 3.61
C SER A 8 7.55 4.38 2.13
N TRP A 9 6.78 5.40 1.76
CA TRP A 9 6.92 6.07 0.46
C TRP A 9 7.55 7.45 0.66
N GLU A 10 8.57 7.78 -0.13
CA GLU A 10 9.18 9.11 -0.07
C GLU A 10 8.30 10.14 -0.78
N GLY A 11 7.66 11.02 0.02
CA GLY A 11 6.79 12.07 -0.48
C GLY A 11 5.34 11.61 -0.71
N PRO A 12 4.54 12.38 -1.48
CA PRO A 12 3.15 12.02 -1.77
C PRO A 12 3.07 10.70 -2.54
N PHE A 13 2.12 9.85 -2.15
CA PHE A 13 1.89 8.59 -2.85
C PHE A 13 1.44 8.86 -4.29
N PRO A 14 1.90 8.09 -5.31
CA PRO A 14 1.72 8.47 -6.71
C PRO A 14 0.25 8.63 -7.13
N TYR A 15 -0.63 7.74 -6.67
CA TYR A 15 -2.05 7.82 -6.96
C TYR A 15 -2.74 9.01 -6.27
N ASP A 16 -2.28 9.44 -5.09
CA ASP A 16 -2.82 10.64 -4.44
C ASP A 16 -2.43 11.90 -5.21
N ALA A 17 -1.15 11.98 -5.62
CA ALA A 17 -0.62 13.11 -6.36
C ALA A 17 -1.36 13.31 -7.70
N LEU A 18 -1.78 12.23 -8.34
CA LEU A 18 -2.51 12.27 -9.62
C LEU A 18 -4.04 12.19 -9.48
N ALA A 19 -4.58 12.05 -8.26
CA ALA A 19 -6.03 12.01 -8.03
C ALA A 19 -6.78 13.23 -8.61
N PRO A 20 -6.26 14.47 -8.58
CA PRO A 20 -6.91 15.62 -9.23
C PRO A 20 -7.02 15.51 -10.76
N ALA A 21 -6.16 14.70 -11.39
CA ALA A 21 -6.24 14.37 -12.82
C ALA A 21 -7.21 13.19 -13.10
N GLY A 22 -7.86 12.64 -12.08
CA GLY A 22 -8.79 11.50 -12.20
C GLY A 22 -8.08 10.15 -12.27
N VAL A 23 -6.78 10.10 -11.96
CA VAL A 23 -6.03 8.84 -11.96
C VAL A 23 -6.39 8.04 -10.71
N THR A 24 -6.66 6.76 -10.91
CA THR A 24 -6.94 5.79 -9.85
C THR A 24 -6.13 4.52 -10.08
N PRO A 25 -6.01 3.61 -9.10
CA PRO A 25 -5.38 2.30 -9.31
C PRO A 25 -6.00 1.50 -10.46
N TRP A 26 -7.27 1.74 -10.77
CA TRP A 26 -8.00 1.09 -11.87
C TRP A 26 -7.77 1.71 -13.25
N THR A 27 -7.13 2.88 -13.33
CA THR A 27 -6.80 3.54 -14.60
C THR A 27 -5.92 2.59 -15.43
N THR A 28 -6.28 2.30 -16.68
CA THR A 28 -5.50 1.33 -17.45
C THR A 28 -4.09 1.84 -17.72
N HIS A 29 -3.15 0.94 -17.99
CA HIS A 29 -1.79 1.36 -18.35
C HIS A 29 -1.75 2.15 -19.67
N ALA A 30 -2.67 1.87 -20.59
CA ALA A 30 -2.82 2.63 -21.83
C ALA A 30 -3.21 4.08 -21.52
N ASP A 31 -4.26 4.27 -20.72
CA ASP A 31 -4.75 5.61 -20.34
C ASP A 31 -3.70 6.40 -19.54
N MET A 32 -2.88 5.73 -18.73
CA MET A 32 -1.81 6.35 -17.96
C MET A 32 -0.78 7.11 -18.83
N ARG A 33 -0.60 6.71 -20.10
CA ARG A 33 0.30 7.41 -21.03
C ARG A 33 -0.22 8.80 -21.37
N ASP A 34 -1.54 8.93 -21.48
CA ASP A 34 -2.20 10.16 -21.89
C ASP A 34 -2.45 11.13 -20.72
N VAL A 35 -2.29 10.66 -19.47
CA VAL A 35 -2.40 11.48 -18.25
C VAL A 35 -1.50 12.72 -18.29
N SER A 36 -0.33 12.64 -18.94
CA SER A 36 0.56 13.80 -19.08
C SER A 36 -0.10 14.97 -19.83
N PHE A 37 -0.94 14.68 -20.83
CA PHE A 37 -1.68 15.72 -21.55
C PHE A 37 -2.77 16.34 -20.68
N GLU A 38 -3.49 15.54 -19.90
CA GLU A 38 -4.49 16.06 -18.95
C GLU A 38 -3.85 16.94 -17.86
N LEU A 39 -2.69 16.55 -17.34
CA LEU A 39 -1.93 17.35 -16.39
C LEU A 39 -1.52 18.70 -16.99
N LEU A 40 -1.06 18.72 -18.24
CA LEU A 40 -0.71 19.95 -18.94
C LEU A 40 -1.95 20.83 -19.21
N ALA A 41 -3.02 20.24 -19.75
CA ALA A 41 -4.26 20.96 -20.07
C ALA A 41 -4.88 21.63 -18.84
N ARG A 42 -4.80 20.96 -17.69
CA ARG A 42 -5.35 21.46 -16.42
C ARG A 42 -4.35 22.27 -15.59
N HIS A 43 -3.15 22.52 -16.11
CA HIS A 43 -2.09 23.26 -15.42
C HIS A 43 -1.68 22.61 -14.08
N LEU A 44 -1.76 21.28 -14.02
CA LEU A 44 -1.40 20.46 -12.86
C LEU A 44 0.00 19.85 -12.96
N MET A 45 0.76 20.17 -14.02
CA MET A 45 2.11 19.65 -14.22
C MET A 45 3.12 20.34 -13.28
N THR A 46 3.21 19.84 -12.06
CA THR A 46 4.22 20.20 -11.04
C THR A 46 5.33 19.14 -10.99
N PRO A 47 6.49 19.41 -10.36
CA PRO A 47 7.54 18.40 -10.17
C PRO A 47 7.03 17.14 -9.46
N VAL A 48 6.15 17.29 -8.47
CA VAL A 48 5.57 16.18 -7.71
C VAL A 48 4.68 15.30 -8.59
N THR A 49 3.78 15.91 -9.36
CA THR A 49 2.89 15.17 -10.26
C THR A 49 3.65 14.56 -11.44
N GLN A 50 4.72 15.21 -11.91
CA GLN A 50 5.58 14.65 -12.94
C GLN A 50 6.30 13.41 -12.44
N GLN A 51 6.88 13.46 -11.23
CA GLN A 51 7.50 12.30 -10.60
C GLN A 51 6.49 11.16 -10.37
N ALA A 52 5.29 11.48 -9.87
CA ALA A 52 4.22 10.49 -9.70
C ALA A 52 3.81 9.84 -11.04
N TRP A 53 3.72 10.64 -12.11
CA TRP A 53 3.46 10.12 -13.45
C TRP A 53 4.61 9.24 -13.98
N ASP A 54 5.86 9.62 -13.74
CA ASP A 54 7.03 8.81 -14.09
C ASP A 54 7.04 7.44 -13.39
N GLU A 55 6.61 7.38 -12.13
CA GLU A 55 6.46 6.13 -11.38
C GLU A 55 5.32 5.24 -11.94
N LEU A 56 4.21 5.83 -12.39
CA LEU A 56 3.04 5.08 -12.84
C LEU A 56 3.02 4.74 -14.34
N ARG A 57 3.72 5.50 -15.19
CA ARG A 57 3.74 5.27 -16.65
C ARG A 57 4.61 4.11 -17.10
N VAL A 58 5.45 3.57 -16.22
CA VAL A 58 6.29 2.39 -16.49
C VAL A 58 5.70 1.19 -15.77
N VAL A 59 5.34 0.13 -16.51
CA VAL A 59 4.66 -1.06 -15.94
C VAL A 59 5.38 -1.59 -14.70
N ARG A 60 6.70 -1.78 -14.79
CA ARG A 60 7.50 -2.32 -13.68
C ARG A 60 7.42 -1.47 -12.41
N ARG A 61 7.51 -0.15 -12.54
CA ARG A 61 7.46 0.78 -11.39
C ARG A 61 6.04 0.82 -10.83
N ARG A 62 5.03 0.88 -11.70
CA ARG A 62 3.63 0.83 -11.32
C ARG A 62 3.29 -0.44 -10.53
N MET A 63 3.79 -1.60 -10.92
CA MET A 63 3.58 -2.83 -10.16
C MET A 63 4.14 -2.76 -8.73
N LEU A 64 5.26 -2.06 -8.52
CA LEU A 64 5.79 -1.83 -7.17
C LEU A 64 4.89 -0.91 -6.35
N VAL A 65 4.32 0.12 -6.98
CA VAL A 65 3.33 0.99 -6.32
C VAL A 65 2.07 0.21 -5.98
N ASP A 66 1.58 -0.61 -6.90
CA ASP A 66 0.36 -1.40 -6.74
C ASP A 66 0.52 -2.49 -5.66
N LEU A 67 1.75 -3.00 -5.43
CA LEU A 67 2.04 -3.93 -4.34
C LEU A 67 1.77 -3.33 -2.95
N LEU A 68 1.86 -2.00 -2.82
CA LEU A 68 1.61 -1.28 -1.57
C LEU A 68 0.12 -0.95 -1.37
N LEU A 69 -0.75 -1.50 -2.23
CA LEU A 69 -2.19 -1.31 -2.17
C LEU A 69 -2.90 -2.64 -1.91
N TYR A 70 -3.63 -2.72 -0.81
CA TYR A 70 -4.50 -3.84 -0.51
C TYR A 70 -5.88 -3.60 -1.12
N ASP A 71 -6.35 -4.56 -1.91
CA ASP A 71 -7.74 -4.59 -2.34
C ASP A 71 -8.59 -5.27 -1.26
N VAL A 72 -9.30 -4.45 -0.48
CA VAL A 72 -10.13 -4.88 0.66
C VAL A 72 -11.56 -4.47 0.37
N ASP A 73 -12.48 -5.44 0.42
CA ASP A 73 -13.92 -5.18 0.38
C ASP A 73 -14.37 -4.74 1.77
N LEU A 74 -14.48 -3.42 1.96
CA LEU A 74 -14.83 -2.84 3.25
C LEU A 74 -16.23 -3.26 3.72
N ASP A 75 -17.19 -3.41 2.81
CA ASP A 75 -18.57 -3.74 3.19
C ASP A 75 -18.65 -5.17 3.74
N ALA A 76 -17.84 -6.08 3.19
CA ALA A 76 -17.73 -7.45 3.67
C ALA A 76 -16.85 -7.58 4.93
N GLU A 77 -15.74 -6.84 5.01
CA GLU A 77 -14.71 -7.01 6.05
C GLU A 77 -15.00 -6.23 7.33
N LEU A 78 -15.60 -5.03 7.25
CA LEU A 78 -15.85 -4.18 8.41
C LEU A 78 -16.69 -4.85 9.51
N PRO A 79 -17.79 -5.58 9.21
CA PRO A 79 -18.58 -6.27 10.23
C PRO A 79 -17.77 -7.34 10.98
N VAL A 80 -16.92 -8.07 10.26
CA VAL A 80 -16.05 -9.13 10.82
C VAL A 80 -14.99 -8.52 11.73
N ALA A 81 -14.34 -7.46 11.27
CA ALA A 81 -13.33 -6.74 12.04
C ALA A 81 -13.92 -6.13 13.33
N ALA A 82 -15.10 -5.51 13.25
CA ALA A 82 -15.77 -4.94 14.43
C ALA A 82 -16.10 -6.03 15.47
N ALA A 83 -16.66 -7.16 15.05
CA ALA A 83 -16.98 -8.26 15.95
C ALA A 83 -15.73 -8.87 16.62
N GLU A 84 -14.60 -8.93 15.91
CA GLU A 84 -13.33 -9.38 16.48
C GLU A 84 -12.74 -8.38 17.49
N ILE A 85 -12.83 -7.08 17.21
CA ILE A 85 -12.43 -6.03 18.16
C ILE A 85 -13.26 -6.12 19.44
N ASP A 86 -14.59 -6.22 19.32
CA ASP A 86 -15.50 -6.37 20.46
C ASP A 86 -15.17 -7.61 21.29
N ARG A 87 -14.90 -8.75 20.62
CA ARG A 87 -14.47 -9.98 21.28
C ARG A 87 -13.17 -9.77 22.07
N ARG A 88 -12.16 -9.12 21.49
CA ARG A 88 -10.88 -8.87 22.15
C ARG A 88 -11.02 -7.96 23.36
N LEU A 89 -11.79 -6.88 23.22
CA LEU A 89 -12.07 -5.96 24.32
C LEU A 89 -12.83 -6.66 25.46
N ALA A 90 -13.76 -7.56 25.16
CA ALA A 90 -14.47 -8.35 26.16
C ALA A 90 -13.54 -9.32 26.92
N VAL A 91 -12.56 -9.93 26.23
CA VAL A 91 -11.54 -10.79 26.87
C VAL A 91 -10.61 -9.99 27.78
N GLU A 92 -10.19 -8.80 27.33
CA GLU A 92 -9.30 -7.92 28.08
C GLU A 92 -9.98 -7.36 29.35
N THR A 93 -11.25 -6.98 29.25
CA THR A 93 -12.04 -6.47 30.39
C THR A 93 -12.50 -7.56 31.36
N ALA A 94 -12.58 -8.83 30.93
CA ALA A 94 -12.93 -9.96 31.78
C ALA A 94 -11.76 -10.56 32.56
N SER A 95 -10.51 -10.10 32.34
CA SER A 95 -9.33 -10.59 33.05
C SER A 95 -9.09 -9.77 34.33
N PRO A 96 -9.23 -10.33 35.54
CA PRO A 96 -8.93 -9.59 36.77
C PRO A 96 -7.43 -9.59 37.02
N GLY A 97 -6.79 -8.47 36.67
CA GLY A 97 -5.55 -7.99 37.27
C GLY A 97 -4.27 -8.34 36.52
N HIS A 98 -3.70 -7.38 35.79
CA HIS A 98 -2.26 -7.28 35.56
C HIS A 98 -1.79 -5.88 35.99
N ALA A 99 -1.23 -5.82 37.19
CA ALA A 99 -0.26 -4.80 37.53
C ALA A 99 1.02 -5.08 36.72
N ASP A 100 1.55 -4.02 36.13
CA ASP A 100 2.93 -3.72 35.75
C ASP A 100 3.88 -4.80 35.18
N GLU A 101 4.67 -4.36 34.19
CA GLU A 101 5.83 -5.01 33.53
C GLU A 101 5.58 -6.09 32.45
N ALA A 102 5.90 -5.77 31.19
CA ALA A 102 7.07 -6.32 30.46
C ALA A 102 7.08 -5.97 28.94
N THR A 103 8.08 -5.17 28.56
CA THR A 103 8.96 -5.21 27.36
C THR A 103 8.43 -5.68 25.97
N PRO A 104 8.70 -4.94 24.86
CA PRO A 104 8.45 -5.44 23.52
C PRO A 104 9.42 -6.59 23.18
N GLN A 105 8.90 -7.81 23.09
CA GLN A 105 9.62 -8.91 22.44
C GLN A 105 9.46 -8.76 20.92
N GLU A 106 10.53 -8.31 20.26
CA GLU A 106 10.76 -8.56 18.84
C GLU A 106 10.57 -10.06 18.58
N ARG A 107 9.50 -10.42 17.88
CA ARG A 107 9.37 -11.76 17.34
C ARG A 107 10.47 -11.93 16.29
N PRO A 108 11.34 -12.95 16.38
CA PRO A 108 12.22 -13.25 15.26
C PRO A 108 11.34 -13.55 14.04
N GLY A 109 11.54 -12.80 12.96
CA GLY A 109 10.81 -12.96 11.72
C GLY A 109 10.85 -14.42 11.29
N HIS A 110 9.68 -15.03 11.12
CA HIS A 110 9.63 -16.36 10.51
C HIS A 110 10.28 -16.26 9.13
N PRO A 111 11.23 -17.15 8.79
CA PRO A 111 11.79 -17.15 7.46
C PRO A 111 10.65 -17.36 6.46
N LEU A 112 10.60 -16.48 5.45
CA LEU A 112 9.62 -16.57 4.38
C LEU A 112 9.69 -17.99 3.76
N PRO A 113 8.54 -18.56 3.34
CA PRO A 113 8.55 -19.80 2.58
C PRO A 113 9.52 -19.70 1.40
N GLU A 114 10.27 -20.77 1.13
CA GLU A 114 11.36 -20.77 0.16
C GLU A 114 10.91 -20.30 -1.25
N ALA A 115 9.67 -20.59 -1.61
CA ALA A 115 9.06 -20.11 -2.85
C ALA A 115 8.90 -18.57 -2.89
N THR A 116 8.53 -17.95 -1.76
CA THR A 116 8.38 -16.50 -1.63
C THR A 116 9.74 -15.81 -1.65
N ALA A 117 10.75 -16.39 -0.98
CA ALA A 117 12.11 -15.87 -1.01
C ALA A 117 12.71 -15.90 -2.43
N ARG A 118 12.50 -17.00 -3.18
CA ARG A 118 12.95 -17.10 -4.57
C ARG A 118 12.23 -16.13 -5.50
N LEU A 119 10.92 -15.93 -5.32
CA LEU A 119 10.17 -14.96 -6.13
C LEU A 119 10.66 -13.53 -5.89
N LEU A 120 10.97 -13.18 -4.63
CA LEU A 120 11.57 -11.89 -4.28
C LEU A 120 12.98 -11.75 -4.85
N ASP A 121 13.82 -12.79 -4.75
CA ASP A 121 15.15 -12.79 -5.34
C ASP A 121 15.10 -12.62 -6.86
N ASP A 122 14.18 -13.28 -7.56
CA ASP A 122 13.99 -13.12 -9.00
C ASP A 122 13.49 -11.70 -9.37
N LEU A 123 12.73 -11.05 -8.48
CA LEU A 123 12.26 -9.67 -8.66
C LEU A 123 13.36 -8.63 -8.37
N ILE A 124 14.25 -8.95 -7.42
CA ILE A 124 15.32 -8.10 -6.87
C ILE A 124 16.65 -8.33 -7.61
N ARG A 125 16.83 -9.42 -8.36
CA ARG A 125 18.00 -9.62 -9.22
C ARG A 125 17.86 -8.77 -10.47
N PHE A 126 18.43 -7.57 -10.39
CA PHE A 126 18.68 -6.72 -11.54
C PHE A 126 19.87 -7.30 -12.32
N ASP A 127 19.61 -7.96 -13.46
CA ASP A 127 20.65 -8.12 -14.47
C ASP A 127 20.99 -6.72 -15.03
N VAL A 128 22.26 -6.35 -14.88
CA VAL A 128 22.92 -5.19 -15.51
C VAL A 128 23.54 -5.65 -16.82
#